data_AF-A0A832DFY0-F1
#
_entry.id   AF-A0A832DFY0-F1
#
_cell.length_a   1.000
_cell.length_b   1.000
_cell.length_c   1.000
_cell.angle_alpha   90.00
_cell.angle_beta   90.00
_cell.angle_gamma   90.00
#
_symmetry.space_group_name_H-M   'P 1'
#
loop_
_entity.id
_entity.type
_entity.pdbx_description
1 polymer ?
#
loop_
_entity_poly.entity_id
_entity_poly.type
_entity_poly.pdbx_seq_one_letter_code
_entity_poly.pdbx_strand_id
1 'polypeptide(L)'
;MTQVPAAPPLELRLADVGRFAAFVDMGAIAWTGRTAKLRVLQVTEEGFTVGSEAFWGGWRYEVIDCDARTIAHAGFSSVRVGGKEGPISGNLRPVTAIPAGGADDAVARVVCDGWRPYAGVAVTTSVEQAVKIARPLIATGAEP
;
A
#
# COMPACT_ATOMS: atom_id res chain seq x y z
N MET A 1 -11.52 -4.92 32.66
CA MET A 1 -11.58 -5.32 31.24
C MET A 1 -10.75 -4.30 30.47
N THR A 2 -9.55 -4.65 30.04
CA THR A 2 -8.67 -3.72 29.32
C THR A 2 -9.18 -3.61 27.90
N GLN A 3 -9.80 -2.47 27.57
CA GLN A 3 -10.27 -2.18 26.23
C GLN A 3 -9.04 -2.08 25.32
N VAL A 4 -8.84 -3.09 24.47
CA VAL A 4 -7.85 -3.01 23.38
C VAL A 4 -8.30 -1.83 22.52
N PRO A 5 -7.50 -0.77 22.34
CA PRO A 5 -7.88 0.31 21.43
C PRO A 5 -8.17 -0.33 20.06
N ALA A 6 -9.36 -0.06 19.53
CA ALA A 6 -9.72 -0.51 18.20
C ALA A 6 -8.63 0.00 17.24
N ALA A 7 -8.06 -0.89 16.43
CA ALA A 7 -7.15 -0.48 15.38
C ALA A 7 -7.84 0.60 14.53
N PRO A 8 -7.11 1.64 14.09
CA PRO A 8 -7.70 2.67 13.25
C PRO A 8 -8.39 2.02 12.05
N PRO A 9 -9.54 2.56 11.61
CA PRO A 9 -10.26 2.01 10.47
C PRO A 9 -9.36 2.02 9.24
N LEU A 10 -9.39 0.92 8.50
CA LEU A 10 -8.62 0.78 7.27
C LEU A 10 -9.17 1.74 6.21
N GLU A 11 -8.30 2.57 5.63
CA GLU A 11 -8.69 3.51 4.57
C GLU A 11 -7.73 3.38 3.39
N LEU A 12 -8.05 2.47 2.47
CA LEU A 12 -7.19 2.13 1.34
C LEU A 12 -7.55 2.94 0.11
N ARG A 13 -6.60 3.77 -0.29
CA ARG A 13 -6.68 4.63 -1.46
C ARG A 13 -5.74 4.15 -2.55
N LEU A 14 -6.28 3.87 -3.73
CA LEU A 14 -5.48 3.48 -4.88
C LEU A 14 -4.54 4.64 -5.28
N ALA A 15 -3.26 4.32 -5.42
CA ALA A 15 -2.19 5.27 -5.75
C ALA A 15 -1.55 4.97 -7.10
N ASP A 16 -1.39 3.68 -7.45
CA ASP A 16 -0.80 3.26 -8.72
C ASP A 16 -1.39 1.92 -9.19
N VAL A 17 -1.44 1.72 -10.51
CA VAL A 17 -1.77 0.46 -11.15
C VAL A 17 -0.74 0.18 -12.24
N GLY A 18 0.06 -0.85 -12.02
CA GLY A 18 0.98 -1.40 -13.02
C GLY A 18 0.98 -2.92 -12.97
N ARG A 19 2.16 -3.55 -12.83
CA ARG A 19 2.26 -4.99 -12.56
C ARG A 19 1.55 -5.40 -11.26
N PHE A 20 1.47 -4.44 -10.34
CA PHE A 20 0.73 -4.55 -9.08
C PHE A 20 -0.12 -3.29 -8.92
N ALA A 21 -1.22 -3.39 -8.17
CA ALA A 21 -1.95 -2.21 -7.73
C ALA A 21 -1.46 -1.81 -6.32
N ALA A 22 -1.15 -0.54 -6.12
CA ALA A 22 -0.69 0.00 -4.85
C ALA A 22 -1.80 0.81 -4.19
N PHE A 23 -2.22 0.42 -2.98
CA PHE A 23 -3.15 1.18 -2.15
C PHE A 23 -2.45 1.68 -0.90
N VAL A 24 -2.55 2.99 -0.65
CA VAL A 24 -2.06 3.59 0.59
C VAL A 24 -3.11 3.44 1.67
N ASP A 25 -2.72 2.94 2.86
CA ASP A 25 -3.59 2.99 4.03
C ASP A 25 -3.50 4.36 4.69
N MET A 26 -4.40 5.25 4.30
CA MET A 26 -4.49 6.63 4.79
C MET A 26 -4.86 6.69 6.28
N GLY A 27 -5.62 5.71 6.77
CA GLY A 27 -6.08 5.64 8.16
C GLY A 27 -4.98 5.25 9.15
N ALA A 28 -3.91 4.62 8.67
CA ALA A 28 -2.78 4.19 9.49
C ALA A 28 -1.53 5.08 9.37
N ILE A 29 -1.61 6.22 8.70
CA ILE A 29 -0.44 7.11 8.55
C ILE A 29 -0.10 7.76 9.90
N ALA A 30 1.11 7.50 10.37
CA ALA A 30 1.68 8.14 11.54
C ALA A 30 2.68 9.23 11.10
N TRP A 31 2.30 10.49 11.32
CA TRP A 31 3.12 11.65 10.99
C TRP A 31 4.09 12.00 12.12
N THR A 32 5.31 12.39 11.77
CA THR A 32 6.28 13.01 12.66
C THR A 32 6.92 14.18 11.91
N GLY A 33 6.45 15.40 12.18
CA GLY A 33 6.81 16.56 11.39
C GLY A 33 6.39 16.38 9.92
N ARG A 34 7.37 16.31 9.02
CA ARG A 34 7.17 16.16 7.56
C ARG A 34 7.37 14.72 7.09
N THR A 35 7.69 13.81 8.01
CA THR A 35 7.88 12.39 7.72
C THR A 35 6.60 11.61 8.02
N ALA A 36 6.13 10.84 7.04
CA ALA A 36 5.02 9.90 7.17
C ALA A 36 5.56 8.47 7.31
N LYS A 37 5.13 7.77 8.36
CA LYS A 37 5.23 6.30 8.44
C LYS A 37 3.90 5.72 8.02
N LEU A 38 3.91 4.84 7.03
CA LEU A 38 2.69 4.29 6.45
C LEU A 38 2.87 2.84 6.04
N ARG A 39 1.75 2.22 5.65
CA ARG A 39 1.75 0.96 4.93
C ARG A 39 1.04 1.09 3.59
N VAL A 40 1.52 0.35 2.61
CA VAL A 40 0.99 0.30 1.25
C VAL A 40 0.64 -1.14 0.94
N LEU A 41 -0.64 -1.41 0.65
CA LEU A 41 -1.06 -2.71 0.13
C LEU A 41 -0.67 -2.81 -1.33
N GLN A 42 0.19 -3.75 -1.65
CA GLN A 42 0.50 -4.13 -3.01
C GLN A 42 -0.32 -5.37 -3.36
N VAL A 43 -1.28 -5.23 -4.28
CA VAL A 43 -2.12 -6.33 -4.76
C VAL A 43 -1.56 -6.91 -6.04
N THR A 44 -1.53 -8.23 -6.13
CA THR A 44 -1.08 -8.98 -7.30
C THR A 44 -2.22 -9.34 -8.25
N GLU A 45 -1.85 -9.75 -9.46
CA GLU A 45 -2.76 -10.38 -10.41
C GLU A 45 -3.46 -11.62 -9.83
N GLU A 46 -4.53 -12.05 -10.50
CA GLU A 46 -5.22 -13.29 -10.14
C GLU A 46 -4.31 -14.52 -10.34
N GLY A 47 -4.46 -15.53 -9.49
CA GLY A 47 -3.68 -16.77 -9.59
C GLY A 47 -2.23 -16.67 -9.11
N PHE A 48 -1.80 -15.52 -8.57
CA PHE A 48 -0.44 -15.37 -8.05
C PHE A 48 -0.15 -16.33 -6.89
N THR A 49 0.92 -17.12 -7.05
CA THR A 49 1.35 -18.14 -6.09
C THR A 49 2.85 -18.04 -5.80
N VAL A 50 3.24 -18.38 -4.58
CA VAL A 50 4.64 -18.56 -4.17
C VAL A 50 4.76 -19.94 -3.54
N GLY A 51 5.49 -20.84 -4.21
CA GLY A 51 5.45 -22.25 -3.88
C GLY A 51 4.04 -22.82 -4.12
N SER A 52 3.46 -23.45 -3.11
CA SER A 52 2.09 -23.98 -3.16
C SER A 52 1.03 -23.07 -2.53
N GLU A 53 1.42 -21.88 -2.05
CA GLU A 53 0.51 -20.95 -1.39
C GLU A 53 0.06 -19.84 -2.35
N ALA A 54 -1.23 -19.51 -2.31
CA ALA A 54 -1.82 -18.43 -3.08
C ALA A 54 -1.86 -17.13 -2.27
N PHE A 55 -1.56 -16.02 -2.92
CA PHE A 55 -1.49 -14.71 -2.27
C PHE A 55 -2.38 -13.68 -2.96
N TRP A 56 -2.86 -12.72 -2.17
CA TRP A 56 -3.45 -11.49 -2.67
C TRP A 56 -2.38 -10.42 -2.89
N GLY A 57 -1.22 -10.55 -2.25
CA GLY A 57 -0.07 -9.67 -2.39
C GLY A 57 0.62 -9.45 -1.05
N GLY A 58 0.82 -8.20 -0.64
CA GLY A 58 1.38 -7.89 0.67
C GLY A 58 1.42 -6.41 1.05
N TRP A 59 1.65 -6.16 2.34
CA TRP A 59 1.90 -4.83 2.89
C TRP A 59 3.37 -4.48 2.80
N ARG A 60 3.67 -3.36 2.15
CA ARG A 60 4.95 -2.66 2.27
C ARG A 60 4.86 -1.64 3.39
N TYR A 61 5.84 -1.60 4.27
CA TYR A 61 5.95 -0.59 5.32
C TYR A 61 6.99 0.43 4.90
N GLU A 62 6.62 1.71 4.95
CA GLU A 62 7.40 2.78 4.32
C GLU A 62 7.51 3.98 5.26
N VAL A 63 8.64 4.69 5.14
CA VAL A 63 8.88 5.98 5.78
C VAL A 63 9.20 6.98 4.68
N ILE A 64 8.34 7.97 4.48
CA ILE A 64 8.46 8.98 3.43
C ILE A 64 8.71 10.33 4.06
N ASP A 65 9.73 11.04 3.61
CA ASP A 65 9.92 12.47 3.89
C ASP A 65 9.36 13.30 2.74
N CYS A 66 8.28 14.04 3.00
CA CYS A 66 7.58 14.78 1.98
C CYS A 66 8.35 16.00 1.44
N ASP A 67 9.24 16.60 2.25
CA ASP A 67 10.03 17.77 1.82
C ASP A 67 11.28 17.34 1.07
N ALA A 68 12.00 16.37 1.61
CA ALA A 68 13.21 15.84 0.98
C ALA A 68 12.89 14.93 -0.23
N ARG A 69 11.62 14.52 -0.40
CA ARG A 69 11.17 13.56 -1.41
C ARG A 69 12.00 12.27 -1.37
N THR A 70 12.14 11.74 -0.15
CA THR A 70 12.90 10.51 0.11
C THR A 70 12.05 9.44 0.76
N ILE A 71 12.49 8.19 0.61
CA ILE A 71 11.83 7.01 1.12
C ILE A 71 12.83 6.07 1.78
N ALA A 72 12.43 5.46 2.89
CA ALA A 72 13.06 4.29 3.48
C ALA A 72 12.01 3.17 3.65
N HIS A 73 12.31 1.98 3.11
CA HIS A 73 11.42 0.83 3.27
C HIS A 73 11.71 0.14 4.60
N ALA A 74 10.67 -0.08 5.39
CA ALA A 74 10.75 -0.59 6.76
C ALA A 74 10.40 -2.08 6.89
N GLY A 75 9.92 -2.72 5.82
CA GLY A 75 9.63 -4.15 5.83
C GLY A 75 8.49 -4.53 4.89
N PHE A 76 8.17 -5.82 4.90
CA PHE A 76 7.10 -6.40 4.08
C PHE A 76 6.36 -7.49 4.86
N SER A 77 5.03 -7.54 4.74
CA SER A 77 4.19 -8.65 5.22
C SER A 77 3.37 -9.20 4.06
N SER A 78 3.44 -10.51 3.84
CA SER A 78 2.62 -11.17 2.80
C SER A 78 1.15 -11.23 3.21
N VAL A 79 0.25 -11.07 2.26
CA VAL A 79 -1.19 -11.28 2.45
C VAL A 79 -1.61 -12.50 1.63
N ARG A 80 -1.96 -13.58 2.33
CA ARG A 80 -2.47 -14.81 1.70
C ARG A 80 -3.91 -14.63 1.23
N VAL A 81 -4.35 -15.49 0.30
CA VAL A 81 -5.77 -15.58 -0.05
C VAL A 81 -6.62 -15.77 1.22
N GLY A 82 -7.72 -15.02 1.32
CA GLY A 82 -8.55 -14.94 2.53
C GLY A 82 -8.12 -13.82 3.49
N GLY A 83 -7.19 -12.95 3.09
CA GLY A 83 -6.84 -11.74 3.84
C GLY A 83 -5.91 -11.96 5.04
N LYS A 84 -5.33 -13.16 5.15
CA LYS A 84 -4.43 -13.49 6.27
C LYS A 84 -3.08 -12.83 6.07
N GLU A 85 -2.78 -11.86 6.93
CA GLU A 85 -1.49 -11.16 6.98
C GLU A 85 -0.42 -12.03 7.67
N GLY A 86 0.77 -12.06 7.08
CA GLY A 86 1.94 -12.71 7.65
C GLY A 86 2.71 -11.82 8.63
N PRO A 87 3.79 -12.32 9.24
CA PRO A 87 4.68 -11.48 10.03
C PRO A 87 5.39 -10.45 9.14
N ILE A 88 5.66 -9.27 9.69
CA ILE A 88 6.52 -8.28 9.04
C ILE A 88 7.95 -8.84 9.00
N SER A 89 8.51 -8.89 7.81
CA SER A 89 9.87 -9.34 7.53
C SER A 89 10.70 -8.21 6.93
N GLY A 90 12.01 -8.26 7.13
CA GLY A 90 12.93 -7.23 6.66
C GLY A 90 13.21 -6.15 7.71
N ASN A 91 14.24 -5.34 7.44
CA ASN A 91 14.68 -4.25 8.30
C ASN A 91 14.51 -2.91 7.58
N LEU A 92 14.56 -1.82 8.35
CA LEU A 92 14.65 -0.47 7.80
C LEU A 92 15.85 -0.35 6.87
N ARG A 93 15.58 -0.11 5.59
CA ARG A 93 16.58 0.16 4.56
C ARG A 93 17.06 1.61 4.65
N PRO A 94 18.26 1.92 4.14
CA PRO A 94 18.73 3.30 4.03
C PRO A 94 17.73 4.19 3.28
N VAL A 95 17.71 5.47 3.64
CA VAL A 95 16.93 6.49 2.95
C VAL A 95 17.48 6.68 1.55
N THR A 96 16.59 6.76 0.57
CA THR A 96 16.92 7.00 -0.85
C THR A 96 15.96 8.03 -1.45
N ALA A 97 16.39 8.69 -2.53
CA ALA A 97 15.49 9.58 -3.29
C ALA A 97 14.38 8.77 -3.94
N ILE A 98 13.16 9.30 -3.93
CA ILE A 98 12.01 8.66 -4.57
C ILE A 98 12.17 8.76 -6.10
N PRO A 99 12.24 7.63 -6.84
CA PRO A 99 12.33 7.67 -8.30
C PRO A 99 11.04 8.19 -8.91
N ALA A 100 11.12 9.18 -9.80
CA ALA A 100 9.96 9.76 -10.45
C ALA A 100 9.22 8.75 -11.35
N GLY A 101 7.89 8.81 -11.38
CA GLY A 101 7.05 8.03 -12.29
C GLY A 101 6.87 6.55 -11.93
N GLY A 102 7.31 6.13 -10.74
CA GLY A 102 7.05 4.78 -10.22
C GLY A 102 5.98 4.76 -9.12
N ALA A 103 5.61 3.55 -8.68
CA ALA A 103 4.64 3.36 -7.60
C ALA A 103 4.99 4.15 -6.32
N ASP A 104 6.28 4.26 -5.99
CA ASP A 104 6.75 4.97 -4.79
C ASP A 104 6.53 6.49 -4.92
N ASP A 105 6.72 7.04 -6.12
CA ASP A 105 6.39 8.44 -6.44
C ASP A 105 4.89 8.68 -6.38
N ALA A 106 4.09 7.78 -6.96
CA ALA A 106 2.64 7.86 -6.92
C ALA A 106 2.10 7.81 -5.48
N VAL A 107 2.59 6.88 -4.66
CA VAL A 107 2.30 6.80 -3.21
C VAL A 107 2.67 8.10 -2.51
N ALA A 108 3.89 8.60 -2.72
CA ALA A 108 4.34 9.83 -2.10
C ALA A 108 3.48 11.04 -2.51
N ARG A 109 3.04 11.12 -3.77
CA ARG A 109 2.14 12.18 -4.23
C ARG A 109 0.75 12.08 -3.60
N VAL A 110 0.21 10.87 -3.44
CA VAL A 110 -1.07 10.66 -2.73
C VAL A 110 -0.98 11.11 -1.28
N VAL A 111 0.13 10.78 -0.60
CA VAL A 111 0.34 11.08 0.82
C VAL A 111 0.70 12.54 1.07
N CYS A 112 1.69 13.06 0.35
CA CYS A 112 2.29 14.37 0.60
C CYS A 112 1.54 15.51 -0.08
N ASP A 113 1.06 15.29 -1.31
CA ASP A 113 0.49 16.32 -2.16
C ASP A 113 -1.05 16.25 -2.21
N GLY A 114 -1.63 15.24 -1.53
CA GLY A 114 -3.07 14.96 -1.59
C GLY A 114 -3.56 14.56 -2.98
N TRP A 115 -2.65 14.08 -3.84
CA TRP A 115 -2.96 13.69 -5.22
C TRP A 115 -3.98 12.56 -5.27
N ARG A 116 -4.89 12.61 -6.25
CA ARG A 116 -6.03 11.70 -6.37
C ARG A 116 -6.14 11.16 -7.80
N PRO A 117 -5.18 10.35 -8.27
CA PRO A 117 -5.17 9.88 -9.67
C PRO A 117 -6.44 9.11 -10.03
N TYR A 118 -6.97 8.35 -9.07
CA TYR A 118 -8.12 7.47 -9.27
C TYR A 118 -9.35 7.96 -8.51
N ALA A 119 -9.77 9.20 -8.75
CA ALA A 119 -10.90 9.81 -8.03
C ALA A 119 -12.25 9.08 -8.23
N GLY A 120 -12.40 8.34 -9.34
CA GLY A 120 -13.58 7.49 -9.60
C GLY A 120 -13.56 6.15 -8.87
N VAL A 121 -12.41 5.75 -8.30
CA VAL A 121 -12.29 4.52 -7.52
C VAL A 121 -12.62 4.80 -6.06
N ALA A 122 -13.61 4.10 -5.53
CA ALA A 122 -14.01 4.24 -4.14
C ALA A 122 -12.85 3.87 -3.19
N VAL A 123 -12.71 4.65 -2.12
CA VAL A 123 -11.83 4.31 -1.01
C VAL A 123 -12.32 3.00 -0.40
N THR A 124 -11.44 2.02 -0.26
CA THR A 124 -11.79 0.69 0.26
C THR A 124 -11.49 0.59 1.74
N THR A 125 -12.32 -0.14 2.47
CA THR A 125 -12.20 -0.30 3.93
C THR A 125 -11.80 -1.71 4.35
N SER A 126 -11.43 -2.55 3.38
CA SER A 126 -10.94 -3.90 3.60
C SER A 126 -9.98 -4.33 2.48
N VAL A 127 -9.05 -5.23 2.81
CA VAL A 127 -8.13 -5.84 1.85
C VAL A 127 -8.90 -6.59 0.75
N GLU A 128 -9.98 -7.29 1.11
CA GLU A 128 -10.78 -8.03 0.14
C GLU A 128 -11.41 -7.10 -0.91
N GLN A 129 -11.95 -5.95 -0.49
CA GLN A 129 -12.47 -4.95 -1.41
C GLN A 129 -11.37 -4.38 -2.32
N ALA A 130 -10.20 -4.06 -1.75
CA ALA A 130 -9.07 -3.60 -2.54
C ALA A 130 -8.67 -4.62 -3.61
N VAL A 131 -8.63 -5.91 -3.28
CA VAL A 131 -8.32 -7.00 -4.22
C VAL A 131 -9.37 -7.13 -5.33
N LYS A 132 -10.66 -7.05 -4.98
CA LYS A 132 -11.77 -7.10 -5.94
C LYS A 132 -11.71 -5.96 -6.96
N ILE A 133 -11.29 -4.76 -6.54
CA ILE A 133 -11.11 -3.60 -7.41
C ILE A 133 -9.82 -3.71 -8.23
N ALA A 134 -8.72 -4.11 -7.59
CA ALA A 134 -7.39 -4.12 -8.19
C ALA A 134 -7.25 -5.11 -9.35
N ARG A 135 -7.71 -6.36 -9.17
CA ARG A 135 -7.44 -7.43 -10.13
C ARG A 135 -7.97 -7.14 -11.54
N PRO A 136 -9.20 -6.62 -11.71
CA PRO A 136 -9.67 -6.15 -13.01
C PRO A 136 -8.77 -5.07 -13.61
N LEU A 137 -8.35 -4.07 -12.82
CA LEU A 137 -7.51 -2.96 -13.29
C LEU A 137 -6.11 -3.44 -13.73
N ILE A 138 -5.52 -4.38 -12.98
CA ILE A 138 -4.26 -5.01 -13.34
C ILE A 138 -4.39 -5.78 -14.66
N ALA A 139 -5.48 -6.55 -14.83
CA ALA A 139 -5.68 -7.39 -16.01
C ALA A 139 -5.93 -6.57 -17.29
N THR A 140 -6.62 -5.44 -17.19
CA THR A 140 -6.90 -4.56 -18.33
C THR A 140 -5.78 -3.57 -18.62
N GLY A 141 -4.81 -3.43 -17.72
CA GLY A 141 -3.80 -2.36 -17.78
C GLY A 141 -4.42 -0.97 -17.73
N ALA A 142 -5.65 -0.85 -17.21
CA ALA A 142 -6.44 0.36 -17.31
C ALA A 142 -6.06 1.36 -16.21
N GLU A 143 -5.65 2.55 -16.63
CA GLU A 143 -6.05 3.76 -15.94
C GLU A 143 -7.59 3.85 -16.02
N PRO A 144 -8.32 3.94 -14.89
CA PRO A 144 -9.77 4.04 -14.86
C PRO A 144 -10.30 5.37 -15.41
#